data_AF-A0A024FLE3-F1
#
_entry.id   AF-A0A024FLE3-F1
#
_cell.length_a   1.000
_cell.length_b   1.000
_cell.length_c   1.000
_cell.angle_alpha   90.00
_cell.angle_beta   90.00
_cell.angle_gamma   90.00
#
_symmetry.space_group_name_H-M   'P 1'
#
loop_
_entity.id
_entity.type
_entity.pdbx_description
1 polymer ?
#
loop_
_entity_poly.entity_id
_entity_poly.type
_entity_poly.pdbx_seq_one_letter_code
_entity_poly.pdbx_strand_id
1 'polypeptide(L)'
;MINDDIVELSEVEQLVKSFVENDGKSACDYCEGEQSSESSDHPKDAVISLSHDALTKYSLFIEVQNEISKAYYDLRARYTKLKFNKTPIALTKQELEVVKKVYPFIVSEVPVKRTND
;
A
#
# COMPACT_ATOMS: atom_id res chain seq x y z
N MET A 1 1.91 13.91 5.98
CA MET A 1 2.84 14.15 4.87
C MET A 1 3.18 12.82 4.25
N ILE A 2 3.31 12.76 2.93
CA ILE A 2 3.81 11.60 2.18
C ILE A 2 4.91 12.14 1.28
N ASN A 3 6.13 11.58 1.37
CA ASN A 3 7.30 12.07 0.61
C ASN A 3 7.50 13.59 0.68
N ASP A 4 7.42 14.14 1.90
CA ASP A 4 7.51 15.59 2.20
C ASP A 4 6.36 16.48 1.70
N ASP A 5 5.35 15.92 1.04
CA ASP A 5 4.17 16.66 0.59
C ASP A 5 3.00 16.59 1.59
N ILE A 6 2.30 17.71 1.76
CA ILE A 6 1.04 17.77 2.52
C ILE A 6 -0.07 17.24 1.60
N VAL A 7 -0.80 16.23 2.08
CA VAL A 7 -1.86 15.56 1.35
C VAL A 7 -3.08 15.41 2.23
N GLU A 8 -4.26 15.37 1.61
CA GLU A 8 -5.51 15.10 2.29
C GLU A 8 -5.69 13.61 2.59
N LEU A 9 -6.42 13.29 3.66
CA LEU A 9 -6.69 11.89 4.04
C LEU A 9 -7.33 11.09 2.89
N SER A 10 -8.21 11.72 2.11
CA SER A 10 -8.89 11.10 0.96
C SER A 10 -7.94 10.73 -0.18
N GLU A 11 -6.75 11.32 -0.24
CA GLU A 11 -5.77 11.06 -1.30
C GLU A 11 -4.84 9.89 -0.96
N VAL A 12 -4.75 9.53 0.32
CA VAL A 12 -3.84 8.49 0.83
C VAL A 12 -4.05 7.17 0.11
N GLU A 13 -5.30 6.75 -0.10
CA GLU A 13 -5.60 5.49 -0.79
C GLU A 13 -4.98 5.47 -2.19
N GLN A 14 -5.24 6.51 -2.99
CA GLN A 14 -4.78 6.58 -4.37
C GLN A 14 -3.26 6.69 -4.46
N LEU A 15 -2.63 7.48 -3.59
CA LEU A 15 -1.18 7.63 -3.55
C LEU A 15 -0.49 6.31 -3.21
N VAL A 16 -1.05 5.54 -2.26
CA VAL A 16 -0.53 4.21 -1.92
C VAL A 16 -0.67 3.25 -3.09
N LYS A 17 -1.80 3.25 -3.80
CA LYS A 17 -2.02 2.41 -4.99
C LYS A 17 -0.99 2.74 -6.08
N SER A 18 -0.85 4.02 -6.42
CA SER A 18 0.12 4.49 -7.41
C SER A 18 1.55 4.15 -7.04
N PHE A 19 1.92 4.27 -5.76
CA PHE A 19 3.24 3.86 -5.28
C PHE A 19 3.46 2.36 -5.45
N VAL A 20 2.55 1.52 -4.94
CA VAL A 20 2.71 0.06 -4.95
C VAL A 20 2.70 -0.52 -6.36
N GLU A 21 1.91 0.03 -7.29
CA GLU A 21 1.78 -0.48 -8.66
C GLU A 21 2.71 0.19 -9.67
N ASN A 22 3.59 1.10 -9.23
CA ASN A 22 4.45 1.88 -10.12
C ASN A 22 5.25 1.02 -11.09
N ASP A 23 5.86 -0.08 -10.62
CA ASP A 23 6.67 -1.01 -11.43
C ASP A 23 7.83 -0.32 -12.18
N GLY A 24 8.67 0.42 -11.45
CA GLY A 24 9.82 1.14 -12.04
C GLY A 24 10.85 0.25 -12.76
N LYS A 25 10.84 -1.07 -12.53
CA LYS A 25 11.68 -2.06 -13.24
C LYS A 25 11.02 -2.66 -14.49
N SER A 26 9.78 -2.32 -14.79
CA SER A 26 9.01 -2.89 -15.90
C SER A 26 8.98 -4.43 -15.89
N ALA A 27 8.91 -5.02 -14.70
CA ALA A 27 8.99 -6.48 -14.52
C ALA A 27 7.66 -7.08 -14.07
N CYS A 28 6.68 -6.24 -13.73
CA CYS A 28 5.36 -6.65 -13.26
C CYS A 28 4.37 -6.77 -14.43
N ASP A 29 3.98 -8.00 -14.77
CA ASP A 29 3.05 -8.30 -15.86
C ASP A 29 1.57 -7.99 -15.53
N TYR A 30 1.29 -7.59 -14.29
CA TYR A 30 -0.05 -7.29 -13.79
C TYR A 30 -0.20 -5.86 -13.24
N CYS A 31 0.86 -5.06 -13.29
CA CYS A 31 0.84 -3.68 -12.83
C CYS A 31 0.37 -2.74 -13.95
N GLU A 32 -0.23 -1.63 -13.57
CA GLU A 32 -0.73 -0.60 -14.50
C GLU A 32 -0.18 0.80 -14.14
N GLY A 33 0.93 0.85 -13.41
CA GLY A 33 1.56 2.10 -12.97
C GLY A 33 2.39 2.78 -14.04
N GLU A 34 2.91 3.96 -13.70
CA GLU A 34 3.62 4.86 -14.63
C GLU A 34 5.07 4.47 -14.90
N GLN A 35 5.60 3.45 -14.21
CA GLN A 35 6.98 2.96 -14.35
C GLN A 35 8.03 4.07 -14.11
N SER A 36 7.75 4.95 -13.15
CA SER A 36 8.65 6.04 -12.77
C SER A 36 9.87 5.49 -12.04
N SER A 37 11.07 5.99 -12.39
CA SER A 37 12.32 5.67 -11.67
C SER A 37 12.37 6.24 -10.25
N GLU A 38 11.53 7.24 -9.97
CA GLU A 38 11.49 7.95 -8.69
C GLU A 38 10.47 7.36 -7.70
N SER A 39 9.85 6.23 -8.04
CA SER A 39 8.83 5.54 -7.23
C SER A 39 9.14 4.05 -7.13
N SER A 40 8.23 3.22 -6.58
CA SER A 40 8.56 1.84 -6.23
C SER A 40 8.94 0.97 -7.44
N ASP A 41 9.95 0.13 -7.26
CA ASP A 41 10.44 -0.76 -8.32
C ASP A 41 9.44 -1.88 -8.67
N HIS A 42 8.73 -2.40 -7.67
CA HIS A 42 7.82 -3.54 -7.81
C HIS A 42 6.92 -3.68 -6.56
N PRO A 43 5.65 -4.11 -6.70
CA PRO A 43 4.72 -4.29 -5.56
C PRO A 43 5.23 -5.21 -4.44
N LYS A 44 6.10 -6.16 -4.77
CA LYS A 44 6.67 -7.11 -3.81
C LYS A 44 7.71 -6.51 -2.89
N ASP A 45 8.35 -5.43 -3.34
CA ASP A 45 9.44 -4.76 -2.64
C ASP A 45 8.99 -3.41 -2.07
N ALA A 46 7.74 -3.01 -2.32
CA ALA A 46 7.16 -1.76 -1.84
C ALA A 46 6.99 -1.80 -0.32
N VAL A 47 7.71 -0.91 0.39
CA VAL A 47 7.63 -0.76 1.84
C VAL A 47 6.98 0.58 2.17
N ILE A 48 5.96 0.56 3.04
CA ILE A 48 5.33 1.76 3.55
C ILE A 48 5.81 1.98 4.98
N SER A 49 6.49 3.10 5.21
CA SER A 49 6.86 3.55 6.56
C SER A 49 5.83 4.55 7.05
N LEU A 50 5.15 4.21 8.14
CA LEU A 50 4.16 5.07 8.78
C LEU A 50 4.72 5.62 10.09
N SER A 51 4.83 6.93 10.18
CA SER A 51 5.23 7.64 11.41
C SER A 51 4.18 8.68 11.77
N HIS A 52 4.01 8.95 13.07
CA HIS A 52 3.12 9.98 13.58
C HIS A 52 3.81 10.75 14.70
N ASP A 53 3.46 12.02 14.93
CA ASP A 53 3.95 12.74 16.12
C ASP A 53 3.23 12.22 17.38
N ALA A 54 3.89 12.23 18.54
CA ALA A 54 3.32 11.77 19.81
C ALA A 54 2.03 12.51 20.24
N LEU A 55 1.81 13.73 19.75
CA LEU A 55 0.60 14.53 19.99
C LEU A 55 -0.51 14.27 18.97
N THR A 56 -0.27 13.43 17.95
CA THR A 56 -1.25 13.08 16.94
C THR A 56 -2.43 12.35 17.58
N LYS A 57 -3.65 12.73 17.20
CA LYS A 57 -4.84 12.00 17.63
C LYS A 57 -4.76 10.57 17.11
N TYR A 58 -4.88 9.61 18.01
CA TYR A 58 -4.89 8.19 17.65
C TYR A 58 -5.96 7.84 16.59
N SER A 59 -7.10 8.55 16.58
CA SER A 59 -8.13 8.38 15.54
C SER A 59 -7.62 8.65 14.13
N LEU A 60 -6.81 9.70 13.95
CA LEU A 60 -6.24 10.05 12.65
C LEU A 60 -5.23 8.99 12.18
N PHE A 61 -4.44 8.44 13.11
CA PHE A 61 -3.54 7.33 12.80
C PHE A 61 -4.29 6.08 12.31
N ILE A 62 -5.43 5.76 12.94
CA ILE A 62 -6.29 4.65 12.50
C ILE A 62 -6.93 4.94 11.14
N GLU A 63 -7.38 6.17 10.90
CA GLU A 63 -7.93 6.59 9.61
C GLU A 63 -6.91 6.39 8.47
N VAL A 64 -5.67 6.82 8.65
CA VAL A 64 -4.59 6.59 7.67
C VAL A 64 -4.34 5.11 7.42
N GLN A 65 -4.31 4.28 8.47
CA GLN A 65 -4.17 2.83 8.33
C GLN A 65 -5.35 2.20 7.57
N ASN A 66 -6.56 2.72 7.73
CA ASN A 66 -7.73 2.27 6.99
C ASN A 66 -7.58 2.59 5.49
N GLU A 67 -7.11 3.78 5.13
CA GLU A 67 -6.87 4.14 3.73
C GLU A 67 -5.78 3.29 3.09
N ILE A 68 -4.68 3.01 3.81
CA ILE A 68 -3.65 2.06 3.35
C ILE A 68 -4.25 0.66 3.16
N SER A 69 -5.09 0.21 4.09
CA SER A 69 -5.74 -1.11 4.01
C SER A 69 -6.70 -1.22 2.82
N LYS A 70 -7.47 -0.15 2.54
CA LYS A 70 -8.36 -0.07 1.37
C LYS A 70 -7.57 -0.12 0.06
N ALA A 71 -6.46 0.61 -0.02
CA ALA A 71 -5.57 0.58 -1.17
C ALA A 71 -5.17 -0.86 -1.53
N TYR A 72 -4.63 -1.61 -0.56
CA TYR A 72 -4.26 -3.02 -0.77
C TYR A 72 -5.44 -3.93 -1.08
N TYR A 73 -6.61 -3.67 -0.50
CA TYR A 73 -7.82 -4.43 -0.82
C TYR A 73 -8.16 -4.28 -2.31
N ASP A 74 -8.14 -3.06 -2.83
CA ASP A 74 -8.44 -2.76 -4.22
C ASP A 74 -7.44 -3.41 -5.19
N LEU A 75 -6.13 -3.28 -4.93
CA LEU A 75 -5.10 -3.89 -5.78
C LEU A 75 -5.27 -5.41 -5.85
N ARG A 76 -5.51 -6.03 -4.68
CA ARG A 76 -5.74 -7.47 -4.57
C ARG A 76 -7.04 -7.90 -5.22
N ALA A 77 -8.10 -7.10 -5.11
CA ALA A 77 -9.39 -7.38 -5.74
C ALA A 77 -9.27 -7.33 -7.26
N ARG A 78 -8.57 -6.33 -7.80
CA ARG A 78 -8.29 -6.22 -9.23
C ARG A 78 -7.51 -7.42 -9.75
N TYR A 79 -6.39 -7.76 -9.10
CA TYR A 79 -5.60 -8.94 -9.48
C TYR A 79 -6.38 -10.24 -9.35
N THR A 80 -7.22 -10.37 -8.32
CA THR A 80 -8.11 -11.53 -8.16
C THR A 80 -9.07 -11.68 -9.34
N LYS A 81 -9.66 -10.57 -9.78
CA LYS A 81 -10.54 -10.55 -10.94
C LYS A 81 -9.79 -10.90 -12.22
N LEU A 82 -8.61 -10.34 -12.43
CA LEU A 82 -7.77 -10.60 -13.60
C LEU A 82 -7.30 -12.06 -13.67
N LYS A 83 -6.77 -12.60 -12.55
CA LYS A 83 -6.13 -13.92 -12.53
C LYS A 83 -7.11 -15.08 -12.40
N PHE A 84 -8.16 -14.92 -11.59
CA PHE A 84 -9.07 -16.02 -11.23
C PHE A 84 -10.51 -15.80 -11.69
N ASN A 85 -10.85 -14.62 -12.23
CA ASN A 85 -12.21 -14.21 -12.57
C ASN A 85 -13.20 -14.35 -11.40
N LYS A 86 -12.71 -14.13 -10.17
CA LYS A 86 -13.47 -14.23 -8.91
C LYS A 86 -13.55 -12.89 -8.19
N THR A 87 -14.39 -12.83 -7.17
CA THR A 87 -14.36 -11.76 -6.15
C THR A 87 -13.46 -12.20 -4.98
N PRO A 88 -12.92 -11.27 -4.17
CA PRO A 88 -12.06 -11.62 -3.02
C PRO A 88 -12.68 -12.63 -2.05
N ILE A 89 -13.99 -12.56 -1.82
CA ILE A 89 -14.73 -13.46 -0.92
C ILE A 89 -14.88 -14.90 -1.46
N ALA A 90 -14.72 -15.09 -2.77
CA ALA A 90 -14.86 -16.39 -3.43
C ALA A 90 -13.52 -17.13 -3.61
N LEU A 91 -12.43 -16.57 -3.09
CA LEU A 91 -11.11 -17.18 -3.15
C LEU A 91 -10.99 -18.37 -2.20
N THR A 92 -10.33 -19.42 -2.68
CA THR A 92 -9.81 -20.48 -1.81
C THR A 92 -8.63 -19.95 -0.97
N LYS A 93 -8.27 -20.65 0.10
CA LYS A 93 -7.09 -20.30 0.92
C LYS A 93 -5.82 -20.23 0.08
N GLN A 94 -5.63 -21.14 -0.87
CA GLN A 94 -4.44 -21.21 -1.72
C GLN A 94 -4.36 -20.01 -2.67
N GLU A 95 -5.49 -19.64 -3.30
CA GLU A 95 -5.56 -18.46 -4.17
C GLU A 95 -5.35 -17.17 -3.38
N LEU A 96 -5.93 -17.06 -2.18
CA LEU A 96 -5.70 -15.93 -1.29
C LEU A 96 -4.22 -15.74 -0.93
N GLU A 97 -3.51 -16.83 -0.64
CA GLU A 97 -2.07 -16.77 -0.37
C GLU A 97 -1.26 -16.34 -1.60
N VAL A 98 -1.67 -16.73 -2.82
CA VAL A 98 -1.06 -16.20 -4.05
C VAL A 98 -1.29 -14.69 -4.15
N VAL A 99 -2.52 -14.22 -3.95
CA VAL A 99 -2.87 -12.78 -4.02
C VAL A 99 -2.07 -11.96 -3.00
N LYS A 100 -1.91 -12.46 -1.77
CA LYS A 100 -1.10 -11.81 -0.74
C LYS A 100 0.40 -11.78 -1.08
N LYS A 101 0.92 -12.80 -1.75
CA LYS A 101 2.34 -12.84 -2.17
C LYS A 101 2.62 -11.90 -3.35
N VAL A 102 1.61 -11.64 -4.16
CA VAL A 102 1.69 -10.70 -5.30
C VAL A 102 1.67 -9.26 -4.80
N TYR A 103 0.79 -8.96 -3.82
CA TYR A 103 0.72 -7.68 -3.13
C TYR A 103 0.95 -7.86 -1.62
N PRO A 104 2.20 -8.00 -1.17
CA PRO A 104 2.51 -8.15 0.25
C PRO A 104 2.22 -6.85 1.01
N PHE A 105 1.56 -6.95 2.16
CA PHE A 105 1.26 -5.78 2.99
C PHE A 105 2.46 -5.49 3.91
N ILE A 106 3.43 -4.73 3.41
CA ILE A 106 4.65 -4.40 4.15
C ILE A 106 4.54 -2.97 4.68
N VAL A 107 3.88 -2.84 5.83
CA VAL A 107 3.75 -1.56 6.54
C VAL A 107 4.53 -1.65 7.83
N SER A 108 5.49 -0.74 8.00
CA SER A 108 6.25 -0.59 9.24
C SER A 108 5.85 0.68 9.93
N GLU A 109 5.37 0.56 11.17
CA GLU A 109 5.24 1.71 12.05
C GLU A 109 6.62 2.10 12.59
N VAL A 110 6.98 3.37 12.43
CA VAL A 110 8.22 3.92 12.94
C VAL A 110 7.90 4.66 14.25
N PRO A 111 8.38 4.17 15.41
CA PRO A 111 8.11 4.80 16.67
C PRO A 111 8.82 6.16 16.75
N VAL A 112 8.17 7.14 17.37
CA VAL A 112 8.75 8.46 17.62
C VAL A 112 9.94 8.33 18.56
N LYS A 113 11.11 8.80 18.12
CA LYS A 113 12.23 9.02 19.04
C LYS A 113 11.86 10.20 19.94
N ARG A 114 11.61 9.95 21.23
CA ARG A 114 11.62 11.02 22.23
C ARG A 114 13.07 11.47 22.39
N THR A 115 13.43 12.61 21.81
CA THR A 115 14.59 13.38 22.30
C THR A 115 14.21 13.90 23.67
N ASN A 116 14.64 13.19 24.72
CA ASN A 116 14.69 13.80 26.04
C ASN A 116 15.86 14.80 25.99
N ASP A 117 15.56 16.07 26.31
CA ASP A 117 16.55 17.12 26.59
C ASP A 117 17.57 16.69 27.66
#